data_AF-A0A1S3KHA4-F1
#
_entry.id   AF-A0A1S3KHA4-F1
#
_cell.length_a   1.000
_cell.length_b   1.000
_cell.length_c   1.000
_cell.angle_alpha   90.00
_cell.angle_beta   90.00
_cell.angle_gamma   90.00
#
_symmetry.space_group_name_H-M   'P 1'
#
loop_
_entity.id
_entity.type
_entity.pdbx_description
1 polymer ?
#
loop_
_entity_poly.entity_id
_entity_poly.type
_entity_poly.pdbx_seq_one_letter_code
_entity_poly.pdbx_strand_id
1 'polypeptide(L)' 'MMKRTLKGVLENLRSTVGAQQKPETEIEETLRSDNFSVCKTVRHGFPYQPTALAYDPVQHLLAIGTKNGSLRMYPLYCCL' A
#
# COMPACT_ATOMS: atom_id res chain seq x y z
N MET A 1 -20.80 -64.68 -32.77
CA MET A 1 -19.94 -63.69 -33.44
C MET A 1 -20.41 -62.29 -33.05
N MET A 2 -19.64 -61.55 -32.25
CA MET A 2 -19.88 -60.12 -32.00
C MET A 2 -18.59 -59.50 -31.42
N LYS A 3 -17.69 -59.04 -32.30
CA LYS A 3 -16.48 -58.31 -31.90
C LYS A 3 -16.87 -56.85 -31.71
N ARG A 4 -17.09 -56.44 -30.46
CA ARG A 4 -17.44 -55.05 -30.10
C ARG A 4 -16.17 -54.19 -30.17
N THR A 5 -16.13 -53.30 -31.17
CA THR A 5 -15.02 -52.39 -31.42
C THR A 5 -15.05 -51.22 -30.44
N LEU A 6 -14.47 -51.42 -29.25
CA LEU A 6 -14.27 -50.40 -28.19
C LEU A 6 -13.28 -49.29 -28.56
N LYS A 7 -12.65 -49.35 -29.75
CA LYS A 7 -11.62 -48.39 -30.18
C LYS A 7 -12.15 -46.98 -30.47
N GLY A 8 -13.44 -46.81 -30.76
CA GLY A 8 -13.99 -45.52 -31.18
C GLY A 8 -14.30 -44.54 -30.04
N VAL A 9 -14.54 -45.03 -28.82
CA VAL A 9 -14.96 -44.18 -27.69
C VAL A 9 -13.75 -43.57 -26.96
N LEU A 10 -12.59 -44.24 -27.00
CA LEU A 10 -11.40 -43.81 -26.28
C LEU A 10 -10.69 -42.60 -26.92
N GLU A 11 -10.89 -42.38 -28.23
CA GLU A 11 -10.22 -41.27 -28.95
C GLU A 11 -10.85 -39.91 -28.61
N ASN A 12 -12.16 -39.86 -28.35
CA ASN A 12 -12.86 -38.64 -27.93
C ASN A 12 -12.61 -38.22 -26.47
N LEU A 13 -11.98 -39.09 -25.66
CA LEU A 13 -11.58 -38.74 -24.29
C LEU A 13 -10.14 -38.18 -24.22
N ARG A 14 -9.33 -38.36 -25.27
CA ARG A 14 -7.98 -37.76 -25.33
C ARG A 14 -8.01 -36.27 -25.59
N SER A 15 -9.04 -35.76 -26.27
CA SER A 15 -9.21 -34.32 -26.52
C SER A 15 -9.56 -33.52 -25.26
N THR A 16 -9.97 -34.17 -24.16
CA THR A 16 -10.22 -33.49 -22.87
C THR A 16 -8.99 -33.41 -21.96
N VAL A 17 -7.84 -33.98 -22.36
CA VAL A 17 -6.57 -33.88 -21.63
C VAL A 17 -5.50 -33.19 -22.50
N GLY A 18 -5.92 -32.33 -23.42
CA GLY A 18 -5.07 -31.21 -23.81
C GLY A 18 -5.00 -30.30 -22.58
N ALA A 19 -3.92 -30.41 -21.82
CA ALA A 19 -3.59 -29.39 -20.84
C ALA A 19 -3.59 -28.07 -21.60
N GLN A 20 -4.68 -27.31 -21.47
CA GLN A 20 -4.64 -25.89 -21.72
C GLN A 20 -3.60 -25.38 -20.73
N GLN A 21 -2.36 -25.27 -21.20
CA GLN A 21 -1.43 -24.28 -20.70
C GLN A 21 -2.18 -22.98 -20.92
N LYS A 22 -2.96 -22.61 -19.89
CA LYS A 22 -3.40 -21.26 -19.67
C LYS A 22 -2.11 -20.46 -19.85
N PRO A 23 -2.02 -19.56 -20.85
CA PRO A 23 -0.86 -18.68 -20.91
C PRO A 23 -0.80 -18.09 -19.51
N GLU A 24 0.31 -18.30 -18.81
CA GLU A 24 0.59 -17.56 -17.60
C GLU A 24 0.42 -16.11 -18.05
N THR A 25 -0.71 -15.53 -17.69
CA THR A 25 -0.94 -14.10 -17.84
C THR A 25 0.18 -13.52 -17.01
N GLU A 26 1.26 -13.16 -17.68
CA GLU A 26 2.37 -12.41 -17.13
C GLU A 26 1.72 -11.20 -16.51
N ILE A 27 1.61 -11.21 -15.18
CA ILE A 27 0.95 -10.14 -14.45
C ILE A 27 1.89 -8.97 -14.64
N GLU A 28 1.56 -8.09 -15.57
CA GLU A 28 2.36 -6.90 -15.84
C GLU A 28 2.33 -6.04 -14.58
N GLU A 29 3.41 -6.07 -13.82
CA GLU A 29 3.55 -5.32 -12.58
C GLU A 29 3.59 -3.82 -12.92
N THR A 30 2.42 -3.19 -12.87
CA THR A 30 2.23 -1.77 -13.22
C THR A 30 2.89 -0.84 -12.21
N LEU A 31 3.17 -1.34 -11.00
CA LEU A 31 3.78 -0.57 -9.91
C LEU A 31 5.30 -0.70 -9.97
N ARG A 32 5.98 0.43 -10.19
CA ARG A 32 7.44 0.58 -10.18
C ARG A 32 7.89 1.29 -8.92
N SER A 33 9.18 1.20 -8.58
CA SER A 33 9.78 1.93 -7.44
C SER A 33 9.45 3.42 -7.46
N ASP A 34 9.39 4.01 -8.65
CA ASP A 34 9.18 5.43 -8.87
C ASP A 34 7.73 5.86 -8.58
N ASN A 35 6.80 4.90 -8.48
CA ASN A 35 5.42 5.12 -8.02
C ASN A 35 5.32 5.30 -6.50
N PHE A 36 6.40 5.01 -5.76
CA PHE A 36 6.42 5.12 -4.30
C PHE A 36 7.41 6.18 -3.85
N SER A 37 6.90 7.22 -3.18
CA SER A 37 7.75 8.18 -2.46
C SER A 37 7.73 7.91 -0.97
N VAL A 38 8.90 7.87 -0.33
CA VAL A 38 8.99 7.84 1.13
C VAL A 38 8.56 9.21 1.67
N CYS A 39 7.32 9.29 2.15
CA CYS A 39 6.82 10.49 2.83
C CYS A 39 6.98 10.29 4.35
N LYS A 40 7.49 11.30 5.06
CA LYS A 40 7.53 11.26 6.52
C LYS A 40 6.10 11.21 7.06
N THR A 41 5.73 10.06 7.59
CA THR A 41 4.47 9.83 8.29
C THR A 41 4.32 10.79 9.49
N VAL A 42 3.07 10.94 9.91
CA VAL A 42 2.60 11.91 10.90
C VAL A 42 3.57 12.02 12.08
N ARG A 43 4.13 13.21 12.27
CA ARG A 43 4.98 13.54 13.42
C ARG A 43 4.09 13.59 14.66
N HIS A 44 4.02 12.47 15.39
CA HIS A 44 3.31 12.40 16.66
C HIS A 44 4.21 12.89 17.81
N GLY A 45 3.58 13.45 18.84
CA GLY A 45 4.27 13.92 20.04
C GLY A 45 5.02 15.24 19.89
N PHE A 46 5.90 15.50 20.85
CA PHE A 46 6.69 16.73 20.94
C PHE A 46 8.00 16.62 20.15
N PRO A 47 8.52 17.73 19.62
CA PRO A 47 9.82 17.74 18.98
C PRO A 47 10.93 17.43 20.01
N TYR A 48 12.06 16.87 19.55
CA TYR A 48 13.18 16.50 20.42
C TYR A 48 13.76 17.72 21.14
N GLN A 49 13.95 17.60 22.47
CA GLN A 49 14.50 18.65 23.34
C GLN A 49 13.77 20.00 23.21
N PRO A 50 12.48 20.08 23.62
CA PRO A 50 11.78 21.34 23.68
C PRO A 50 12.42 22.23 24.76
N THR A 51 12.65 23.50 24.43
CA THR A 51 13.28 24.49 25.33
C THR A 51 12.42 25.72 25.55
N ALA A 52 11.46 26.00 24.66
CA ALA A 52 10.58 27.15 24.75
C ALA A 52 9.16 26.79 24.30
N LEU A 53 8.17 27.49 24.87
CA LEU A 53 6.75 27.31 24.57
C LEU A 53 6.05 28.67 24.57
N ALA A 54 5.18 28.91 23.61
CA ALA A 54 4.34 30.11 23.54
C ALA A 54 2.94 29.75 23.00
N TYR A 55 1.91 30.41 23.53
CA TYR A 55 0.54 30.22 23.10
C TYR A 55 -0.08 31.56 22.68
N ASP A 56 -0.75 31.56 21.53
CA ASP A 56 -1.56 32.69 21.06
C ASP A 56 -3.06 32.40 21.32
N PRO A 57 -3.73 33.15 22.22
CA PRO A 57 -5.13 32.94 22.55
C PRO A 57 -6.10 33.36 21.45
N VAL A 58 -5.71 34.26 20.52
CA VAL A 58 -6.61 34.75 19.47
C VAL A 58 -6.67 33.74 18.33
N GLN A 59 -5.52 33.20 17.93
CA GLN A 59 -5.41 32.25 16.83
C GLN A 59 -5.51 30.78 17.27
N HIS A 60 -5.56 30.54 18.58
CA HIS A 60 -5.50 29.20 19.18
C HIS A 60 -4.30 28.40 18.63
N LEU A 61 -3.12 29.02 18.65
CA LEU A 61 -1.88 28.41 18.15
C LEU A 61 -0.91 28.15 19.30
N LEU A 62 -0.36 26.94 19.33
CA LEU A 62 0.71 26.56 20.24
C LEU A 62 2.03 26.46 19.46
N ALA A 63 3.01 27.27 19.86
CA ALA A 63 4.36 27.25 19.32
C ALA A 63 5.33 26.57 20.31
N ILE A 64 6.15 25.64 19.82
CA ILE A 64 7.18 24.95 20.61
C ILE A 64 8.54 25.12 19.95
N GLY A 65 9.48 25.72 20.68
CA GLY A 65 10.88 25.87 20.29
C GLY A 65 11.74 24.74 20.84
N THR A 66 12.75 24.32 20.08
CA THR A 66 13.71 23.28 20.45
C THR A 66 15.11 23.82 20.68
N LYS A 67 15.95 23.07 21.39
CA LYS A 67 17.37 23.40 21.61
C LYS A 67 18.15 23.65 20.31
N ASN A 68 17.78 22.96 19.24
CA ASN A 68 18.44 23.07 17.93
C ASN A 68 17.92 24.26 17.11
N GLY A 69 17.09 25.13 17.68
CA GLY A 69 16.56 26.32 17.00
C GLY A 69 15.39 26.05 16.05
N SER A 70 14.86 24.82 16.00
CA SER A 70 13.65 24.52 15.24
C SER A 70 12.39 24.90 16.03
N LEU A 71 11.35 25.35 15.33
CA LEU A 71 10.07 25.75 15.90
C LEU A 71 8.94 24.95 15.25
N ARG A 72 8.01 24.45 16.06
CA ARG A 72 6.85 23.67 15.63
C ARG A 72 5.56 24.35 16.08
N MET A 73 4.67 24.60 15.13
CA MET A 73 3.35 25.18 15.37
C MET A 73 2.29 24.07 15.39
N TYR A 74 1.43 24.10 16.40
CA TYR A 74 0.30 23.20 16.56
C TYR A 74 -0.98 24.03 16.57
N PRO A 75 -1.87 23.82 15.59
CA PRO A 75 -3.17 24.46 15.59
C PRO A 75 -4.14 23.75 16.55
N LEU A 76 -4.79 24.53 17.41
CA LEU A 76 -5.72 24.00 18.41
C LEU A 76 -7.19 24.18 18.02
N TYR A 77 -7.47 24.83 16.88
CA TYR A 77 -8.82 25.07 16.35
C TYR A 77 -9.57 23.80 15.87
N CYS A 78 -8.94 22.62 15.87
CA CYS A 78 -9.63 21.37 15.53
C CYS A 78 -10.12 20.57 16.77
N CYS A 79 -9.80 21.02 17.99
CA CYS A 79 -10.15 20.33 19.24
C CYS A 79 -11.05 21.16 20.19
N LEU A 80 -11.48 22.36 19.80
CA LEU A 80 -12.51 23.18 20.46
C LEU A 80 -13.75 23.23 19.57
#